data_AF-A0A7V2W958-F1
#
_entry.id   AF-A0A7V2W958-F1
#
_cell.length_a   1.000
_cell.length_b   1.000
_cell.length_c   1.000
_cell.angle_alpha   90.00
_cell.angle_beta   90.00
_cell.angle_gamma   90.00
#
_symmetry.space_group_name_H-M   'P 1'
#
loop_
_entity.id
_entity.type
_entity.pdbx_description
1 polymer ?
#
loop_
_entity_poly.entity_id
_entity_poly.type
_entity_poly.pdbx_seq_one_letter_code
_entity_poly.pdbx_strand_id
1 'polypeptide(L)'
;MVYVDKEIPRFGCKFIGLSKGQLDLFRYLVDAYLSGEIVSAGDVLAIAARENGAELHPRTPIADPFAEEEGLGRRLKRLAGYTLLVLAALGLAGLVAVGVREKFFVVKARDAVIWVPLAELRAPYGGKVEAMPRRDIYAPGDPVVRIRASETRTAVLESPCECVLLEWRVPPGQYARTGEPVAVLAAADKPLLVRARVPIDRATRLEIGQRAEIYLPGRPEPVLAQIERIDFKPGLAALNGDAGEAARYAQVVLRPDRPFDFDDLGTLVQVRFL
;
A
#
# COMPACT_ATOMS: atom_id res chain seq x y z
N MET A 1 84.31 -16.27 -13.92
CA MET A 1 85.73 -16.70 -13.96
C MET A 1 85.76 -18.13 -13.45
N VAL A 2 86.31 -19.06 -14.24
CA VAL A 2 86.39 -20.50 -13.92
C VAL A 2 87.85 -20.81 -13.61
N TYR A 3 88.10 -21.43 -12.45
CA TYR A 3 89.41 -21.90 -12.00
C TYR A 3 89.44 -23.43 -12.09
N VAL A 4 90.50 -23.98 -12.67
CA VAL A 4 90.73 -25.43 -12.77
C VAL A 4 92.08 -25.71 -12.14
N ASP A 5 92.09 -26.49 -11.06
CA ASP A 5 93.30 -26.97 -10.41
C ASP A 5 93.89 -28.13 -11.22
N LYS A 6 95.22 -28.16 -11.40
CA LYS A 6 95.90 -29.12 -12.28
C LYS A 6 96.30 -30.42 -11.59
N GLU A 7 96.27 -30.49 -10.26
CA GLU A 7 96.72 -31.68 -9.51
C GLU A 7 95.57 -32.48 -8.86
N ILE A 8 94.38 -31.87 -8.71
CA ILE A 8 93.17 -32.51 -8.16
C ILE A 8 92.00 -32.14 -9.09
N PRO A 9 91.10 -33.07 -9.50
CA PRO A 9 90.05 -32.79 -10.48
C PRO A 9 88.91 -31.96 -9.88
N ARG A 10 89.19 -30.70 -9.50
CA ARG A 10 88.21 -29.75 -8.98
C ARG A 10 88.14 -28.55 -9.90
N PHE A 11 86.93 -28.25 -10.38
CA PHE A 11 86.61 -27.04 -11.11
C PHE A 11 85.82 -26.10 -10.19
N GLY A 12 86.18 -24.82 -10.16
CA GLY A 12 85.47 -23.79 -9.41
C GLY A 12 85.00 -22.68 -10.34
N CYS A 13 83.74 -22.29 -10.28
CA CYS A 13 83.21 -21.15 -11.02
C CYS A 13 82.55 -20.15 -10.08
N LYS A 14 82.68 -18.85 -10.38
CA LYS A 14 81.99 -17.78 -9.66
C LYS A 14 80.85 -17.25 -10.52
N PHE A 15 79.63 -17.35 -10.01
CA PHE A 15 78.45 -16.72 -10.59
C PHE A 15 78.37 -15.25 -10.17
N ILE A 16 78.08 -14.36 -11.11
CA ILE A 16 77.97 -12.91 -10.92
C ILE A 16 76.62 -12.43 -11.46
N GLY A 17 75.96 -11.52 -10.76
CA GLY A 17 74.66 -10.95 -11.19
C GLY A 17 73.41 -11.75 -10.78
N LEU A 18 73.50 -12.63 -9.77
CA LEU A 18 72.35 -13.33 -9.21
C LEU A 18 71.55 -12.41 -8.27
N SER A 19 70.23 -12.51 -8.26
CA SER A 19 69.38 -11.89 -7.23
C SER A 19 69.61 -12.56 -5.86
N LYS A 20 69.20 -11.92 -4.77
CA LYS A 20 69.36 -12.47 -3.41
C LYS A 20 68.68 -13.85 -3.28
N GLY A 21 67.47 -14.02 -3.80
CA GLY A 21 66.74 -15.29 -3.75
C GLY A 21 67.35 -16.36 -4.64
N GLN A 22 67.92 -15.99 -5.79
CA GLN A 22 68.65 -16.94 -6.62
C GLN A 22 69.91 -17.45 -5.91
N LEU A 23 70.61 -16.58 -5.16
CA LEU A 23 71.80 -16.95 -4.41
C LEU A 23 71.47 -17.83 -3.20
N ASP A 24 70.37 -17.57 -2.50
CA ASP A 24 69.90 -18.38 -1.38
C ASP A 24 69.37 -19.75 -1.85
N LEU A 25 68.68 -19.81 -2.98
CA LEU A 25 68.29 -21.08 -3.60
C LEU A 25 69.52 -21.90 -4.00
N PHE A 26 70.54 -21.27 -4.58
CA PHE A 26 71.76 -21.96 -4.99
C PHE A 26 72.52 -22.51 -3.79
N ARG A 27 72.59 -21.75 -2.68
CA ARG A 27 73.19 -22.22 -1.42
C ARG A 27 72.44 -23.43 -0.87
N TYR A 28 71.12 -23.36 -0.79
CA TYR A 28 70.30 -24.48 -0.34
C TYR A 28 70.55 -25.75 -1.17
N LEU A 29 70.58 -25.64 -2.50
CA LEU A 29 70.84 -26.79 -3.38
C LEU A 29 72.25 -27.37 -3.17
N VAL A 30 73.26 -26.52 -2.97
CA VAL A 30 74.63 -26.98 -2.68
C VAL A 30 74.70 -27.68 -1.33
N ASP A 31 74.08 -27.11 -0.30
CA ASP A 31 74.08 -27.68 1.06
C ASP A 31 73.31 -29.00 1.11
N ALA A 32 72.16 -29.10 0.42
CA ALA A 32 71.41 -30.34 0.27
C ALA A 32 72.22 -31.42 -0.47
N TYR A 33 72.92 -31.04 -1.55
CA TYR A 33 73.80 -31.97 -2.28
C TYR A 33 74.96 -32.46 -1.43
N LEU A 34 75.62 -31.58 -0.66
CA LEU A 34 76.74 -31.95 0.20
C LEU A 34 76.31 -32.79 1.40
N SER A 35 75.09 -32.58 1.91
CA SER A 35 74.52 -33.36 3.01
C SER A 35 73.84 -34.66 2.57
N GLY A 36 73.62 -34.85 1.26
CA GLY A 36 72.95 -36.03 0.71
C GLY A 36 71.44 -36.03 0.93
N GLU A 37 70.84 -34.87 1.20
CA GLU A 37 69.41 -34.71 1.43
C GLU A 37 68.64 -34.69 0.09
N ILE A 38 67.45 -35.31 0.06
CA ILE A 38 66.63 -35.36 -1.15
C ILE A 38 65.86 -34.04 -1.26
N VAL A 39 66.20 -33.24 -2.26
CA VAL A 39 65.51 -31.97 -2.53
C VAL A 39 64.11 -32.22 -3.09
N SER A 40 63.07 -31.74 -2.39
CA SER A 40 61.69 -31.77 -2.87
C SER A 40 61.31 -30.49 -3.60
N ALA A 41 60.40 -30.60 -4.58
CA ALA A 41 59.86 -29.43 -5.30
C ALA A 41 59.19 -28.41 -4.36
N GLY A 42 58.63 -28.88 -3.23
CA GLY A 42 58.03 -28.03 -2.21
C GLY A 42 59.02 -27.11 -1.51
N ASP A 43 60.24 -27.59 -1.25
CA ASP A 43 61.28 -26.83 -0.52
C ASP A 43 61.90 -25.76 -1.42
N VAL A 44 62.08 -26.08 -2.70
CA VAL A 44 62.51 -25.12 -3.73
C VAL A 44 61.48 -23.98 -3.87
N LEU A 45 60.19 -24.33 -3.88
CA LEU A 45 59.11 -23.35 -3.93
C LEU A 45 59.04 -22.51 -2.66
N ALA A 46 59.27 -23.09 -1.48
CA ALA A 46 59.26 -22.36 -0.22
C ALA A 46 60.38 -21.30 -0.14
N ILE A 47 61.58 -21.63 -0.62
CA ILE A 47 62.71 -20.71 -0.63
C ILE A 47 62.51 -19.62 -1.70
N ALA A 48 62.04 -19.99 -2.89
CA ALA A 48 61.75 -19.02 -3.96
C ALA A 48 60.58 -18.08 -3.60
N ALA A 49 59.53 -18.58 -2.94
CA ALA A 49 58.37 -17.78 -2.53
C ALA A 49 58.69 -16.83 -1.37
N ARG A 50 59.77 -17.07 -0.61
CA ARG A 50 60.18 -16.22 0.51
C ARG A 50 60.53 -14.80 0.07
N GLU A 51 60.96 -14.58 -1.18
CA GLU A 51 61.18 -13.23 -1.72
C GLU A 51 59.91 -12.59 -2.33
N ASN A 52 58.95 -13.38 -2.81
CA ASN A 52 57.67 -12.85 -3.31
C ASN A 52 56.78 -12.29 -2.20
N GLY A 53 57.03 -12.65 -0.93
CA GLY A 53 56.32 -12.13 0.24
C GLY A 53 56.92 -10.86 0.85
N ALA A 54 58.00 -10.31 0.27
CA ALA A 54 58.72 -9.17 0.83
C ALA A 54 58.93 -8.04 -0.19
N GLU A 55 57.89 -7.70 -0.95
CA GLU A 55 57.71 -6.29 -1.28
C GLU A 55 57.38 -5.55 0.02
N LEU A 56 58.41 -4.97 0.62
CA LEU A 56 58.28 -3.90 1.61
C LEU A 56 57.48 -2.76 0.97
N HIS A 57 56.16 -2.80 1.10
CA HIS A 57 55.44 -1.55 1.34
C HIS A 57 56.15 -0.87 2.52
N PRO A 58 56.52 0.42 2.43
CA PRO A 58 57.01 1.13 3.58
C PRO A 58 56.01 0.90 4.69
N ARG A 59 56.42 0.14 5.70
CA ARG A 59 55.72 0.04 6.97
C ARG A 59 55.60 1.48 7.44
N THR A 60 54.40 2.05 7.30
CA THR A 60 53.91 2.97 8.31
C THR A 60 54.25 2.28 9.63
N PRO A 61 55.02 2.94 10.51
CA PRO A 61 55.58 2.29 11.69
C PRO A 61 54.44 1.60 12.43
N ILE A 62 54.74 0.40 12.94
CA ILE A 62 53.85 -0.37 13.79
C ILE A 62 53.50 0.55 14.95
N ALA A 63 52.29 1.12 14.88
CA ALA A 63 51.64 1.73 16.00
C ALA A 63 51.56 0.67 17.09
N ASP A 64 52.22 0.93 18.22
CA ASP A 64 52.09 0.12 19.42
C ASP A 64 50.60 -0.15 19.67
N PRO A 65 50.16 -1.42 19.90
CA PRO A 65 48.76 -1.71 20.18
C PRO A 65 48.24 -1.06 21.47
N PHE A 66 49.07 -0.34 22.22
CA PHE A 66 48.71 0.44 23.41
C PHE A 66 49.36 1.84 23.51
N ALA A 67 50.00 2.36 22.46
CA ALA A 67 50.62 3.69 22.51
C ALA A 67 50.55 4.41 21.17
N GLU A 68 49.37 4.89 20.79
CA GLU A 68 49.29 5.97 19.80
C GLU A 68 48.08 6.83 20.13
N GLU A 69 48.36 8.09 20.46
CA GLU A 69 47.36 9.10 20.80
C GLU A 69 46.22 9.05 19.79
N GLU A 70 44.99 8.80 20.27
CA GLU A 70 43.82 8.74 19.42
C GLU A 70 43.57 10.09 18.75
N GLY A 71 44.20 10.27 17.58
CA GLY A 71 44.12 11.49 16.80
C GLY A 71 42.66 11.87 16.57
N LEU A 72 42.31 13.06 17.05
CA LEU A 72 40.96 13.64 17.06
C LEU A 72 40.21 13.40 15.73
N GLY A 73 40.91 13.44 14.60
CA GLY A 73 40.36 13.22 13.25
C GLY A 73 39.84 11.80 12.97
N ARG A 74 40.40 10.74 13.58
CA ARG A 74 39.92 9.36 13.38
C ARG A 74 38.70 9.07 14.25
N ARG A 75 38.64 9.63 15.46
CA ARG A 75 37.44 9.67 16.31
C ARG A 75 36.31 10.46 15.64
N LEU A 76 36.61 11.62 15.05
CA LEU A 76 35.63 12.43 14.32
C LEU A 76 35.03 11.68 13.12
N LYS A 77 35.85 10.97 12.33
CA LYS A 77 35.36 10.16 11.20
C LYS A 77 34.45 9.01 11.65
N ARG A 78 34.79 8.33 12.76
CA ARG A 78 33.93 7.27 13.33
C ARG A 78 32.62 7.84 13.85
N LEU A 79 32.68 8.93 14.63
CA LEU A 79 31.50 9.64 15.14
C LEU A 79 30.59 10.05 13.98
N ALA A 80 31.12 10.73 12.96
CA ALA A 80 30.34 11.12 11.78
C ALA A 80 29.66 9.94 11.07
N GLY A 81 30.35 8.80 10.93
CA GLY A 81 29.78 7.58 10.37
C GLY A 81 28.62 7.02 11.20
N TYR A 82 28.77 6.95 12.53
CA TYR A 82 27.69 6.54 13.42
C TYR A 82 26.52 7.54 13.41
N THR A 83 26.78 8.84 13.41
CA THR A 83 25.72 9.86 13.34
C THR A 83 24.92 9.73 12.05
N LEU A 84 25.58 9.50 10.91
CA LEU A 84 24.92 9.26 9.63
C LEU A 84 24.02 8.02 9.69
N LEU A 85 24.50 6.91 10.27
CA LEU A 85 23.73 5.68 10.44
C LEU A 85 22.52 5.88 11.36
N VAL A 86 22.68 6.60 12.46
CA VAL A 86 21.59 6.91 13.39
C VAL A 86 20.54 7.80 12.71
N LEU A 87 20.96 8.82 11.95
CA LEU A 87 20.05 9.66 11.18
C LEU A 87 19.29 8.85 10.12
N ALA A 88 19.97 7.94 9.42
CA ALA A 88 19.34 7.05 8.46
C ALA A 88 18.31 6.12 9.15
N ALA A 89 18.66 5.53 10.29
CA ALA A 89 17.76 4.67 11.07
C ALA A 89 16.53 5.43 11.57
N LEU A 90 16.71 6.66 12.09
CA LEU A 90 15.62 7.53 12.53
C LEU A 90 14.72 7.94 11.36
N GLY A 91 15.30 8.27 10.20
CA GLY A 91 14.53 8.59 8.99
C GLY A 91 13.68 7.41 8.54
N LEU A 92 14.24 6.20 8.53
CA LEU A 92 13.53 4.97 8.15
C LEU A 92 12.42 4.63 9.17
N ALA A 93 12.71 4.76 10.47
CA ALA A 93 11.71 4.60 11.53
C ALA A 93 10.56 5.64 11.41
N GLY A 94 10.87 6.88 11.06
CA GLY A 94 9.88 7.92 10.79
C GLY A 94 8.97 7.56 9.62
N LEU A 95 9.54 7.05 8.52
CA LEU A 95 8.78 6.61 7.35
C LEU A 95 7.84 5.43 7.67
N VAL A 96 8.32 4.47 8.46
CA VAL A 96 7.50 3.36 8.98
C VAL A 96 6.37 3.89 9.86
N ALA A 97 6.66 4.83 10.76
CA ALA A 97 5.64 5.41 11.64
C ALA A 97 4.53 6.14 10.85
N VAL A 98 4.89 6.88 9.79
CA VAL A 98 3.91 7.51 8.89
C VAL A 98 3.06 6.45 8.19
N GLY A 99 3.67 5.40 7.63
CA GLY A 99 2.94 4.31 6.99
C GLY A 99 1.99 3.57 7.94
N VAL A 100 2.41 3.35 9.19
CA VAL A 100 1.55 2.78 10.24
C VAL A 100 0.38 3.71 10.54
N ARG A 101 0.61 5.03 10.66
CA ARG A 101 -0.45 6.00 10.90
C ARG A 101 -1.52 5.95 9.80
N GLU A 102 -1.12 6.04 8.54
CA GLU A 102 -2.06 6.03 7.41
C GLU A 102 -2.84 4.71 7.31
N LYS A 103 -2.19 3.57 7.58
CA LYS A 103 -2.81 2.26 7.43
C LYS A 103 -3.77 1.90 8.57
N PHE A 104 -3.46 2.30 9.81
CA PHE A 104 -4.21 1.86 10.99
C PHE A 104 -5.26 2.87 11.46
N PHE A 105 -5.00 4.17 11.32
CA PHE A 105 -5.86 5.22 11.91
C PHE A 105 -6.87 5.80 10.93
N VAL A 106 -6.60 5.76 9.62
CA VAL A 106 -7.55 6.26 8.62
C VAL A 106 -8.38 5.10 8.09
N VAL A 107 -9.68 5.11 8.39
CA VAL A 107 -10.63 4.21 7.73
C VAL A 107 -11.11 4.89 6.45
N LYS A 108 -10.96 4.21 5.32
CA LYS A 108 -11.56 4.62 4.04
C LYS A 108 -12.72 3.70 3.74
N ALA A 109 -13.84 4.27 3.32
CA ALA A 109 -14.93 3.48 2.75
C ALA A 109 -14.47 2.86 1.42
N ARG A 110 -14.96 1.65 1.10
CA ARG A 110 -14.73 1.06 -0.23
C ARG A 110 -15.50 1.85 -1.28
N ASP A 111 -16.77 2.10 -1.00
CA ASP A 111 -17.67 2.88 -1.83
C ASP A 111 -18.59 3.69 -0.91
N ALA A 112 -18.89 4.94 -1.29
CA ALA A 112 -19.90 5.74 -0.63
C ALA A 112 -20.73 6.51 -1.64
N VAL A 113 -22.02 6.68 -1.35
CA VAL A 113 -22.99 7.32 -2.24
C VAL A 113 -23.91 8.25 -1.44
N ILE A 114 -24.21 9.40 -2.02
CA ILE A 114 -25.23 10.32 -1.49
C ILE A 114 -26.61 9.70 -1.74
N TRP A 115 -27.39 9.52 -0.68
CA TRP A 115 -28.60 8.72 -0.67
C TRP A 115 -29.71 9.33 0.19
N VAL A 116 -30.95 9.06 -0.22
CA VAL A 116 -32.18 9.43 0.50
C VAL A 116 -33.21 8.29 0.44
N PRO A 117 -34.11 8.14 1.44
CA PRO A 117 -35.20 7.17 1.36
C PRO A 117 -35.97 7.24 0.04
N LEU A 118 -36.01 6.11 -0.66
CA LEU A 118 -36.73 5.96 -1.92
C LEU A 118 -38.03 5.20 -1.68
N ALA A 119 -39.11 5.70 -2.27
CA ALA A 119 -40.41 5.02 -2.30
C ALA A 119 -40.68 4.52 -3.73
N GLU A 120 -40.91 3.22 -3.87
CA GLU A 120 -41.25 2.61 -5.17
C GLU A 120 -42.75 2.42 -5.27
N LEU A 121 -43.37 3.04 -6.29
CA LEU A 121 -44.77 2.82 -6.60
C LEU A 121 -44.91 1.57 -7.46
N ARG A 122 -45.55 0.53 -6.92
CA ARG A 122 -45.72 -0.77 -7.58
C ARG A 122 -47.13 -0.94 -8.13
N ALA A 123 -47.26 -1.50 -9.32
CA ALA A 123 -48.55 -1.74 -9.94
C ALA A 123 -49.32 -2.84 -9.18
N PRO A 124 -50.52 -2.57 -8.65
CA PRO A 124 -51.31 -3.56 -7.90
C PRO A 124 -51.86 -4.68 -8.81
N TYR A 125 -51.96 -4.42 -10.10
CA TYR A 125 -52.31 -5.37 -11.14
C TYR A 125 -51.72 -4.93 -12.48
N GLY A 126 -51.69 -5.83 -13.46
CA GLY A 126 -51.19 -5.50 -14.81
C GLY A 126 -52.09 -4.53 -15.58
N GLY A 127 -51.48 -3.53 -16.23
CA GLY A 127 -52.21 -2.52 -16.98
C GLY A 127 -51.31 -1.48 -17.66
N LYS A 128 -51.90 -0.63 -18.49
CA LYS A 128 -51.23 0.48 -19.14
C LYS A 128 -50.95 1.60 -18.13
N VAL A 129 -49.71 2.07 -18.10
CA VAL A 129 -49.24 3.17 -17.26
C VAL A 129 -49.66 4.49 -17.88
N GLU A 130 -50.30 5.35 -17.10
CA GLU A 130 -50.66 6.71 -17.47
C GLU A 130 -50.08 7.68 -16.44
N ALA A 131 -49.34 8.67 -16.89
CA ALA A 131 -48.79 9.70 -16.01
C ALA A 131 -49.90 10.67 -15.58
N MET A 132 -49.91 11.00 -14.29
CA MET A 132 -50.68 12.14 -13.80
C MET A 132 -49.90 13.44 -14.03
N PRO A 133 -50.55 14.61 -13.94
CA PRO A 133 -49.88 15.90 -14.14
C PRO A 133 -48.65 16.02 -13.25
N ARG A 134 -47.49 16.29 -13.86
CA ARG A 134 -46.22 16.38 -13.14
C ARG A 134 -46.26 17.55 -12.17
N ARG A 135 -45.81 17.30 -10.95
CA ARG A 135 -45.52 18.32 -9.94
C ARG A 135 -44.04 18.31 -9.60
N ASP A 136 -43.54 19.43 -9.08
CA ASP A 136 -42.17 19.53 -8.58
C ASP A 136 -42.01 18.71 -7.30
N ILE A 137 -42.96 18.85 -6.37
CA ILE A 137 -43.05 18.08 -5.13
C ILE A 137 -44.47 17.53 -5.01
N TYR A 138 -44.58 16.23 -4.73
CA TYR A 138 -45.86 15.56 -4.46
C TYR A 138 -46.07 15.47 -2.95
N ALA A 139 -47.24 15.89 -2.47
CA ALA A 139 -47.64 15.68 -1.09
C ALA A 139 -48.12 14.24 -0.85
N PRO A 140 -48.16 13.76 0.39
CA PRO A 140 -48.78 12.47 0.72
C PRO A 140 -50.23 12.41 0.21
N GLY A 141 -50.57 11.36 -0.54
CA GLY A 141 -51.89 11.18 -1.16
C GLY A 141 -52.03 11.82 -2.56
N ASP A 142 -51.04 12.58 -3.03
CA ASP A 142 -51.10 13.13 -4.39
C ASP A 142 -51.01 12.00 -5.44
N PRO A 143 -51.86 12.04 -6.49
CA PRO A 143 -51.87 11.01 -7.52
C PRO A 143 -50.66 11.19 -8.47
N VAL A 144 -49.82 10.16 -8.59
CA VAL A 144 -48.61 10.19 -9.43
C VAL A 144 -48.80 9.39 -10.72
N VAL A 145 -49.38 8.19 -10.59
CA VAL A 145 -49.51 7.24 -11.69
C VAL A 145 -50.91 6.67 -11.70
N ARG A 146 -51.48 6.47 -12.89
CA ARG A 146 -52.71 5.70 -13.07
C ARG A 146 -52.42 4.44 -13.87
N ILE A 147 -52.87 3.30 -13.38
CA ILE A 147 -52.75 2.00 -14.05
C ILE A 147 -54.13 1.61 -14.59
N ARG A 148 -54.26 1.52 -15.92
CA ARG A 148 -55.51 1.12 -16.60
C ARG A 148 -55.38 -0.30 -17.13
N ALA A 149 -56.09 -1.25 -16.52
CA ALA A 149 -56.14 -2.63 -17.01
C ALA A 149 -57.21 -2.81 -18.10
N SER A 150 -58.36 -2.16 -17.92
CA SER A 150 -59.49 -2.15 -18.85
C SER A 150 -60.30 -0.85 -18.64
N GLU A 151 -61.31 -0.59 -19.48
CA GLU A 151 -62.17 0.61 -19.40
C GLU A 151 -62.79 0.83 -18.00
N THR A 152 -63.07 -0.24 -17.26
CA THR A 152 -63.72 -0.17 -15.94
C THR A 152 -62.77 -0.41 -14.76
N ARG A 153 -61.51 -0.79 -15.02
CA ARG A 153 -60.55 -1.18 -13.97
C ARG A 153 -59.31 -0.28 -14.00
N THR A 154 -59.35 0.78 -13.19
CA THR A 154 -58.24 1.72 -13.00
C THR A 154 -57.81 1.82 -11.53
N ALA A 155 -56.52 1.98 -11.31
CA ALA A 155 -55.92 2.15 -9.99
C ALA A 155 -55.02 3.37 -10.05
N VAL A 156 -55.08 4.20 -9.02
CA VAL A 156 -54.24 5.38 -8.88
C VAL A 156 -53.20 5.06 -7.82
N LEU A 157 -51.94 5.28 -8.15
CA LEU A 157 -50.82 5.17 -7.23
C LEU A 157 -50.49 6.56 -6.72
N GLU A 158 -50.60 6.70 -5.42
CA GLU A 158 -50.42 7.95 -4.69
C GLU A 158 -49.04 8.02 -4.06
N SER A 159 -48.52 9.23 -3.87
CA SER A 159 -47.26 9.45 -3.16
C SER A 159 -47.42 9.12 -1.67
N PRO A 160 -46.52 8.32 -1.06
CA PRO A 160 -46.59 8.01 0.37
C PRO A 160 -45.92 9.06 1.27
N CYS A 161 -45.15 9.98 0.69
CA CYS A 161 -44.42 11.04 1.39
C CYS A 161 -44.48 12.36 0.62
N GLU A 162 -43.92 13.41 1.21
CA GLU A 162 -43.50 14.58 0.44
C GLU A 162 -42.30 14.17 -0.41
N CYS A 163 -42.56 13.77 -1.66
CA CYS A 163 -41.55 13.14 -2.50
C CYS A 163 -41.43 13.85 -3.87
N VAL A 164 -40.24 13.76 -4.47
CA VAL A 164 -39.97 14.19 -5.86
C VAL A 164 -39.88 12.94 -6.74
N LEU A 165 -40.43 13.01 -7.96
CA LEU A 165 -40.32 11.93 -8.94
C LEU A 165 -38.91 11.90 -9.53
N LEU A 166 -38.13 10.86 -9.20
CA LEU A 166 -36.78 10.67 -9.72
C LEU A 166 -36.80 10.11 -11.13
N GLU A 167 -37.42 8.94 -11.30
CA GLU A 167 -37.41 8.22 -12.56
C GLU A 167 -38.66 7.35 -12.74
N TRP A 168 -39.00 7.12 -14.01
CA TRP A 168 -39.96 6.12 -14.42
C TRP A 168 -39.25 4.79 -14.65
N ARG A 169 -39.63 3.75 -13.90
CA ARG A 169 -39.18 2.38 -14.17
C ARG A 169 -39.92 1.80 -15.37
N VAL A 170 -41.20 2.12 -15.49
CA VAL A 170 -42.02 1.81 -16.66
C VAL A 170 -42.55 3.12 -17.22
N PRO A 171 -42.11 3.53 -18.42
CA PRO A 171 -42.55 4.79 -19.03
C PRO A 171 -44.07 4.85 -19.24
N PRO A 172 -44.67 6.04 -19.11
CA PRO A 172 -46.09 6.24 -19.45
C PRO A 172 -46.40 5.79 -20.87
N GLY A 173 -47.55 5.13 -21.04
CA GLY A 173 -47.98 4.52 -22.29
C GLY A 173 -47.59 3.03 -22.42
N GLN A 174 -46.66 2.54 -21.61
CA GLN A 174 -46.28 1.13 -21.60
C GLN A 174 -47.15 0.30 -20.65
N TYR A 175 -47.04 -1.02 -20.77
CA TYR A 175 -47.78 -1.97 -19.93
C TYR A 175 -46.90 -2.45 -18.77
N ALA A 176 -47.36 -2.25 -17.54
CA ALA A 176 -46.71 -2.77 -16.34
C ALA A 176 -47.38 -4.07 -15.89
N ARG A 177 -46.62 -4.97 -15.25
CA ARG A 177 -47.12 -6.22 -14.67
C ARG A 177 -47.49 -6.03 -13.20
N THR A 178 -48.28 -6.96 -12.66
CA THR A 178 -48.59 -7.00 -11.22
C THR A 178 -47.31 -7.07 -10.39
N GLY A 179 -47.16 -6.16 -9.43
CA GLY A 179 -46.03 -6.04 -8.51
C GLY A 179 -44.79 -5.33 -9.09
N GLU A 180 -44.81 -4.99 -10.39
CA GLU A 180 -43.71 -4.31 -11.05
C GLU A 180 -43.60 -2.85 -10.57
N PRO A 181 -42.40 -2.37 -10.21
CA PRO A 181 -42.21 -0.97 -9.86
C PRO A 181 -42.36 -0.11 -11.11
N VAL A 182 -43.21 0.91 -11.03
CA VAL A 182 -43.56 1.79 -12.16
C VAL A 182 -42.83 3.12 -12.08
N ALA A 183 -42.71 3.67 -10.88
CA ALA A 183 -42.02 4.94 -10.62
C ALA A 183 -41.23 4.89 -9.30
N VAL A 184 -40.12 5.62 -9.26
CA VAL A 184 -39.31 5.80 -8.05
C VAL A 184 -39.40 7.25 -7.59
N LEU A 185 -39.78 7.42 -6.33
CA LEU A 185 -39.87 8.72 -5.67
C LEU A 185 -38.75 8.85 -4.63
N ALA A 186 -38.17 10.04 -4.50
CA ALA A 186 -37.24 10.40 -3.43
C ALA A 186 -37.92 11.28 -2.40
N ALA A 187 -37.74 10.98 -1.11
CA ALA A 187 -38.22 11.82 -0.03
C ALA A 187 -37.55 13.21 -0.09
N ALA A 188 -38.36 14.28 -0.21
CA ALA A 188 -37.90 15.66 -0.27
C ALA A 188 -37.88 16.35 1.10
N ASP A 189 -38.64 15.81 2.05
CA ASP A 189 -38.70 16.23 3.45
C ASP A 189 -37.47 15.82 4.27
N LYS A 190 -36.63 14.93 3.72
CA LYS A 190 -35.48 14.36 4.43
C LYS A 190 -34.18 14.89 3.89
N PRO A 191 -33.20 15.18 4.77
CA PRO A 191 -31.87 15.57 4.32
C PRO A 191 -31.21 14.42 3.59
N LEU A 192 -30.41 14.75 2.57
CA LEU A 192 -29.53 13.80 1.90
C LEU A 192 -28.46 13.30 2.88
N LEU A 193 -28.29 11.99 2.95
CA LEU A 193 -27.31 11.32 3.81
C LEU A 193 -26.26 10.65 2.93
N VAL A 194 -25.12 10.27 3.50
CA VAL A 194 -24.14 9.44 2.79
C VAL A 194 -24.14 8.03 3.33
N ARG A 195 -24.30 7.05 2.46
CA ARG A 195 -24.14 5.63 2.78
C ARG A 195 -22.78 5.16 2.34
N ALA A 196 -21.93 4.85 3.31
CA ALA A 196 -20.61 4.29 3.09
C ALA A 196 -20.59 2.79 3.39
N ARG A 197 -19.98 2.01 2.50
CA ARG A 197 -19.67 0.58 2.75
C ARG A 197 -18.27 0.47 3.31
N VAL A 198 -18.17 -0.04 4.53
CA VAL A 198 -16.90 -0.14 5.27
C VAL A 198 -16.67 -1.61 5.65
N PRO A 199 -15.46 -2.17 5.44
CA PRO A 199 -15.15 -3.53 5.88
C PRO A 199 -15.46 -3.73 7.37
N ILE A 200 -16.02 -4.88 7.73
CA ILE A 200 -16.51 -5.13 9.10
C ILE A 200 -15.41 -5.00 10.16
N ASP A 201 -14.18 -5.45 9.86
CA ASP A 201 -13.00 -5.33 10.73
C ASP A 201 -12.60 -3.88 11.01
N ARG A 202 -12.93 -2.97 10.08
CA ARG A 202 -12.68 -1.55 10.21
C ARG A 202 -13.85 -0.82 10.86
N ALA A 203 -15.08 -1.25 10.57
CA ALA A 203 -16.31 -0.64 11.06
C ALA A 203 -16.52 -0.84 12.58
N THR A 204 -16.00 -1.93 13.17
CA THR A 204 -16.05 -2.14 14.63
C THR A 204 -15.25 -1.13 15.44
N ARG A 205 -14.36 -0.37 14.79
CA ARG A 205 -13.56 0.70 15.42
C ARG A 205 -14.19 2.08 15.26
N LEU A 206 -15.35 2.17 14.60
CA LEU A 206 -16.07 3.42 14.40
C LEU A 206 -17.11 3.62 15.49
N GLU A 207 -17.34 4.88 15.86
CA GLU A 207 -18.31 5.27 16.88
C GLU A 207 -19.38 6.20 16.31
N ILE A 208 -20.61 6.09 16.82
CA ILE A 208 -21.69 7.02 16.46
C ILE A 208 -21.29 8.42 16.95
N GLY A 209 -21.47 9.44 16.10
CA GLY A 209 -21.03 10.81 16.34
C GLY A 209 -19.58 11.11 15.94
N GLN A 210 -18.79 10.09 15.55
CA GLN A 210 -17.44 10.30 15.03
C GLN A 210 -17.48 11.16 13.76
N ARG A 211 -16.48 12.03 13.60
CA ARG A 211 -16.36 12.91 12.44
C ARG A 211 -15.83 12.16 11.22
N ALA A 212 -16.32 12.56 10.07
CA ALA A 212 -15.86 12.09 8.77
C ALA A 212 -15.80 13.25 7.78
N GLU A 213 -14.92 13.11 6.80
CA GLU A 213 -14.77 14.02 5.67
C GLU A 213 -15.27 13.33 4.41
N ILE A 214 -16.15 14.02 3.68
CA ILE A 214 -16.73 13.57 2.43
C ILE A 214 -16.11 14.40 1.31
N TYR A 215 -15.43 13.73 0.38
CA TYR A 215 -14.82 14.33 -0.80
C TYR A 215 -15.72 14.12 -2.00
N LEU A 216 -16.23 15.22 -2.55
CA LEU A 216 -17.05 15.23 -3.74
C LEU A 216 -16.17 15.41 -4.99
N PRO A 217 -16.48 14.72 -6.09
CA PRO A 217 -15.76 14.92 -7.34
C PRO A 217 -15.95 16.37 -7.83
N GLY A 218 -14.85 17.03 -8.19
CA GLY A 218 -14.88 18.40 -8.70
C GLY A 218 -14.95 19.50 -7.62
N ARG A 219 -15.12 19.17 -6.34
CA ARG A 219 -15.04 20.15 -5.24
C ARG A 219 -13.73 19.95 -4.44
N PRO A 220 -12.90 21.01 -4.26
CA PRO A 220 -11.62 20.86 -3.57
C PRO A 220 -11.77 20.74 -2.05
N GLU A 221 -12.83 21.32 -1.48
CA GLU A 221 -13.07 21.32 -0.04
C GLU A 221 -13.92 20.10 0.37
N PRO A 222 -13.49 19.32 1.39
CA PRO A 222 -14.29 18.24 1.93
C PRO A 222 -15.48 18.77 2.72
N VAL A 223 -16.61 18.09 2.61
CA VAL A 223 -17.78 18.33 3.45
C VAL A 223 -17.64 17.51 4.74
N LEU A 224 -17.68 18.18 5.89
CA LEU A 224 -17.66 17.53 7.18
C LEU A 224 -19.01 16.85 7.46
N ALA A 225 -18.94 15.70 8.12
CA ALA A 225 -20.10 14.89 8.46
C ALA A 225 -19.86 14.14 9.78
N GLN A 226 -20.94 13.61 10.35
CA GLN A 226 -20.90 12.79 11.55
C GLN A 226 -21.57 11.45 11.29
N ILE A 227 -21.07 10.39 11.94
CA ILE A 227 -21.71 9.07 11.87
C ILE A 227 -23.05 9.13 12.60
N GLU A 228 -24.13 8.98 11.86
CA GLU A 228 -25.49 8.92 12.42
C GLU A 228 -25.83 7.49 12.88
N ARG A 229 -25.44 6.49 12.09
CA ARG A 229 -25.75 5.08 12.39
C ARG A 229 -24.73 4.14 11.74
N ILE A 230 -24.49 3.00 12.38
CA ILE A 230 -23.68 1.90 11.86
C ILE A 230 -24.54 0.63 11.84
N ASP A 231 -24.82 0.13 10.64
CA ASP A 231 -25.61 -1.08 10.41
C ASP A 231 -24.68 -2.25 10.05
N PHE A 232 -24.49 -3.19 10.98
CA PHE A 232 -23.67 -4.40 10.78
C PHE A 232 -24.44 -5.56 10.16
N LYS A 233 -25.75 -5.41 9.96
CA LYS A 233 -26.58 -6.47 9.36
C LYS A 233 -26.28 -6.55 7.86
N PRO A 234 -25.85 -7.70 7.33
CA PRO A 234 -25.67 -7.86 5.90
C PRO A 234 -27.02 -7.69 5.19
N GLY A 235 -27.01 -7.14 3.98
CA GLY A 235 -28.24 -7.00 3.19
C GLY A 235 -28.90 -8.36 2.95
N LEU A 236 -30.23 -8.41 2.89
CA LEU A 236 -31.02 -9.64 2.72
C LEU A 236 -30.55 -10.50 1.53
N ALA A 237 -30.00 -9.88 0.48
CA ALA A 237 -29.39 -10.57 -0.67
C ALA A 237 -28.21 -11.48 -0.30
N ALA A 238 -27.44 -11.13 0.73
CA ALA A 238 -26.32 -11.94 1.23
C ALA A 238 -26.79 -13.21 1.97
N LEU A 239 -28.05 -13.27 2.41
CA LEU A 239 -28.62 -14.46 3.06
C LEU A 239 -29.04 -15.55 2.06
N ASN A 240 -29.18 -15.21 0.78
CA ASN A 240 -29.68 -16.11 -0.27
C ASN A 240 -28.58 -16.87 -1.05
N GLY A 241 -27.34 -16.88 -0.56
CA GLY A 241 -26.27 -17.75 -1.08
C GLY A 241 -25.11 -17.07 -1.80
N ASP A 242 -25.18 -15.75 -2.08
CA ASP A 242 -24.09 -14.96 -2.69
C ASP A 242 -23.27 -14.17 -1.65
N ALA A 243 -23.02 -14.82 -0.50
CA ALA A 243 -22.36 -14.24 0.67
C ALA A 243 -20.84 -13.99 0.50
N GLY A 244 -20.32 -14.00 -0.73
CA GLY A 244 -18.89 -13.88 -1.00
C GLY A 244 -18.33 -12.50 -0.69
N GLU A 245 -19.08 -11.44 -1.00
CA GLU A 245 -18.59 -10.06 -0.94
C GLU A 245 -19.47 -9.10 -0.14
N ALA A 246 -20.80 -9.15 -0.28
CA ALA A 246 -21.71 -8.24 0.42
C ALA A 246 -21.78 -8.49 1.94
N ALA A 247 -21.47 -9.71 2.39
CA ALA A 247 -21.51 -10.09 3.81
C ALA A 247 -20.33 -9.52 4.64
N ARG A 248 -19.33 -8.88 4.00
CA ARG A 248 -18.11 -8.42 4.67
C ARG A 248 -18.07 -6.91 4.94
N TYR A 249 -19.14 -6.18 4.60
CA TYR A 249 -19.20 -4.73 4.75
C TYR A 249 -20.35 -4.32 5.68
N ALA A 250 -20.06 -3.45 6.63
CA ALA A 250 -21.06 -2.71 7.38
C ALA A 250 -21.50 -1.49 6.56
N GLN A 251 -22.77 -1.09 6.72
CA GLN A 251 -23.29 0.15 6.17
C GLN A 251 -23.19 1.25 7.22
N VAL A 252 -22.39 2.28 6.94
CA VAL A 252 -22.25 3.45 7.79
C VAL A 252 -23.04 4.60 7.17
N VAL A 253 -23.99 5.14 7.91
CA VAL A 253 -24.80 6.29 7.49
C VAL A 253 -24.22 7.55 8.12
N LEU A 254 -23.91 8.52 7.27
CA LEU A 254 -23.31 9.79 7.64
C LEU A 254 -24.32 10.91 7.42
N ARG A 255 -24.40 11.79 8.41
CA ARG A 255 -25.14 13.04 8.32
C ARG A 255 -24.15 14.17 8.03
N PRO A 256 -24.26 14.87 6.90
CA PRO A 256 -23.39 16.00 6.61
C PRO A 256 -23.74 17.20 7.50
N ASP A 257 -22.73 17.99 7.87
CA ASP A 257 -22.90 19.20 8.69
C ASP A 257 -23.62 20.31 7.89
N ARG A 258 -23.52 20.26 6.56
CA ARG A 258 -24.26 21.13 5.62
C ARG A 258 -25.10 20.27 4.67
N PRO A 259 -26.34 20.65 4.36
CA PRO A 259 -27.19 19.88 3.45
C PRO A 259 -26.57 19.85 2.05
N PHE A 260 -26.72 18.71 1.36
CA PHE A 260 -26.40 18.57 -0.07
C PHE A 260 -27.56 19.06 -0.93
N ASP A 261 -27.25 19.44 -2.16
CA ASP A 261 -28.24 19.78 -3.17
C ASP A 261 -28.86 18.49 -3.73
N PHE A 262 -30.12 18.54 -4.18
CA PHE A 262 -30.80 17.37 -4.73
C PHE A 262 -30.11 16.80 -5.98
N ASP A 263 -29.37 17.65 -6.70
CA ASP A 263 -28.56 17.26 -7.86
C ASP A 263 -27.37 16.38 -7.48
N ASP A 264 -26.90 16.42 -6.22
CA ASP A 264 -25.82 15.57 -5.74
C ASP A 264 -26.30 14.13 -5.45
N LEU A 265 -27.62 13.87 -5.46
CA LEU A 265 -28.19 12.55 -5.19
C LEU A 265 -27.65 11.47 -6.14
N GLY A 266 -27.20 10.35 -5.58
CA GLY A 266 -26.63 9.24 -6.36
C GLY A 266 -25.18 9.45 -6.76
N THR A 267 -24.57 10.59 -6.44
CA THR A 267 -23.14 10.84 -6.69
C THR A 267 -22.28 9.93 -5.82
N LEU A 268 -21.27 9.31 -6.44
CA LEU A 268 -20.24 8.56 -5.75
C LEU A 268 -19.24 9.52 -5.09
N VAL A 269 -18.97 9.29 -3.81
CA VAL A 269 -18.10 10.13 -3.00
C VAL A 269 -17.05 9.29 -2.28
N GLN A 270 -15.93 9.92 -1.94
CA GLN A 270 -14.93 9.29 -1.09
C GLN A 270 -15.12 9.75 0.36
N VAL A 271 -15.12 8.81 1.30
CA VAL A 271 -15.27 9.10 2.73
C VAL A 271 -14.01 8.72 3.48
N ARG A 272 -13.56 9.66 4.32
CA ARG A 272 -12.45 9.47 5.27
C ARG A 272 -12.97 9.68 6.69
N PHE A 273 -12.89 8.64 7.53
CA PHE A 273 -13.26 8.73 8.94
C PHE A 273 -12.05 9.23 9.75
N LEU A 274 -12.27 10.16 10.69
CA LEU A 274 -11.25 10.85 11.48
C LEU A 274 -11.03 10.24 12.86
#